data_AF-A0A8D9EZF2-F1
#
_entry.id   AF-A0A8D9EZF2-F1
#
_cell.length_a   1.000
_cell.length_b   1.000
_cell.length_c   1.000
_cell.angle_alpha   90.00
_cell.angle_beta   90.00
_cell.angle_gamma   90.00
#
_symmetry.space_group_name_H-M   'P 1'
#
loop_
_entity.id
_entity.type
_entity.pdbx_description
1 polymer ?
#
loop_
_entity_poly.entity_id
_entity_poly.type
_entity_poly.pdbx_seq_one_letter_code
_entity_poly.pdbx_strand_id
1 'polypeptide(L)'
;MGSSNLSPPRYYTMVGILIGVMVEFFVICNTSEVADDCSNLLMINGIKHSSWEKASNQTRRYLCVMLRRVQRPNHLSFNEGMIILSRLLFLRVVRVAYSFVNFMGSRSVEK
;
A
#
# COMPACT_ATOMS: atom_id res chain seq x y z
N MET A 1 -35.76 -14.33 12.45
CA MET A 1 -34.44 -13.88 12.95
C MET A 1 -33.54 -15.10 13.01
N GLY A 2 -32.73 -15.32 11.96
CA GLY A 2 -31.91 -16.52 11.86
C GLY A 2 -30.69 -16.40 12.78
N SER A 3 -30.70 -17.10 13.90
CA SER A 3 -29.51 -17.40 14.68
C SER A 3 -28.67 -18.42 13.91
N SER A 4 -27.88 -17.94 12.94
CA SER A 4 -26.86 -18.78 12.33
C SER A 4 -25.72 -18.96 13.33
N ASN A 5 -25.88 -19.92 14.25
CA ASN A 5 -24.78 -20.49 15.00
C ASN A 5 -23.83 -21.13 13.98
N LEU A 6 -22.87 -20.36 13.46
CA LEU A 6 -21.78 -20.91 12.66
C LEU A 6 -21.12 -22.00 13.49
N SER A 7 -20.96 -23.20 12.91
CA SER A 7 -20.26 -24.26 13.62
C SER A 7 -18.85 -23.76 13.98
N PRO A 8 -18.35 -24.04 15.20
CA PRO A 8 -17.04 -23.55 15.66
C PRO A 8 -15.92 -23.65 14.61
N PRO A 9 -15.73 -24.78 13.89
CA PRO A 9 -14.69 -24.87 12.86
C PRO A 9 -14.88 -23.88 11.70
N ARG A 10 -16.11 -23.62 11.25
CA ARG A 10 -16.37 -22.68 10.15
C ARG A 10 -16.07 -21.24 10.55
N TYR A 11 -16.32 -20.88 11.81
CA TYR A 11 -15.96 -19.58 12.34
C TYR A 11 -14.44 -19.36 12.32
N TYR A 12 -13.66 -20.32 12.81
CA TYR A 12 -12.20 -20.22 12.78
C TYR A 12 -11.64 -20.16 11.37
N THR A 13 -12.18 -20.95 10.43
CA THR A 13 -11.79 -20.87 9.01
C THR A 13 -12.06 -19.48 8.44
N MET A 14 -13.24 -18.91 8.70
CA MET A 14 -13.60 -17.57 8.21
C MET A 14 -12.67 -16.49 8.78
N VAL A 15 -12.38 -16.53 10.08
CA VAL A 15 -11.45 -15.59 10.72
C VAL A 15 -10.03 -15.75 10.14
N GLY A 16 -9.58 -16.99 9.93
CA GLY A 16 -8.28 -17.26 9.32
C GLY A 16 -8.14 -16.70 7.90
N ILE A 17 -9.17 -16.88 7.06
CA ILE A 17 -9.20 -16.31 5.71
C ILE A 17 -9.18 -14.78 5.77
N LEU A 18 -9.98 -14.17 6.67
CA LEU A 18 -10.02 -12.71 6.82
C LEU A 18 -8.65 -12.14 7.22
N ILE A 19 -7.97 -12.79 8.18
CA ILE A 19 -6.61 -12.40 8.59
C ILE A 19 -5.64 -12.55 7.41
N GLY A 20 -5.70 -13.67 6.68
CA GLY A 20 -4.85 -13.90 5.51
C GLY A 20 -5.00 -12.80 4.46
N VAL A 21 -6.24 -12.48 4.08
CA VAL A 21 -6.54 -11.41 3.11
C VAL A 21 -6.03 -10.06 3.60
N MET A 22 -6.17 -9.74 4.88
CA MET A 22 -5.67 -8.47 5.44
C MET A 22 -4.14 -8.39 5.41
N VAL A 23 -3.45 -9.50 5.70
CA VAL A 23 -1.99 -9.59 5.63
C VAL A 23 -1.50 -9.41 4.19
N GLU A 24 -2.10 -10.13 3.23
CA GLU A 24 -1.75 -9.99 1.82
C GLU A 24 -1.97 -8.57 1.32
N PHE A 25 -3.11 -7.96 1.65
CA PHE A 25 -3.40 -6.58 1.28
C PHE A 25 -2.40 -5.60 1.89
N PHE A 26 -2.00 -5.79 3.15
CA PHE A 26 -0.95 -5.01 3.80
C PHE A 26 0.40 -5.16 3.08
N VAL A 27 0.81 -6.39 2.75
CA VAL A 27 2.07 -6.66 2.05
C VAL A 27 2.11 -5.96 0.69
N ILE A 28 1.02 -6.00 -0.08
CA ILE A 28 0.94 -5.31 -1.37
C ILE A 28 1.06 -3.79 -1.19
N CYS A 29 0.33 -3.22 -0.23
CA CYS A 29 0.40 -1.78 0.05
C CYS A 29 1.80 -1.35 0.51
N ASN A 30 2.44 -2.16 1.35
CA ASN A 30 3.77 -1.86 1.88
C ASN A 30 4.86 -2.02 0.80
N THR A 31 4.79 -3.05 -0.04
CA THR A 31 5.76 -3.25 -1.13
C THR A 31 5.64 -2.17 -2.20
N SER A 32 4.42 -1.73 -2.54
CA SER A 32 4.18 -0.56 -3.40
C SER A 32 4.87 0.70 -2.88
N GLU A 33 4.78 0.95 -1.57
CA GLU A 33 5.37 2.14 -0.94
C GLU A 33 6.89 2.05 -0.85
N VAL A 34 7.43 0.88 -0.47
CA VAL A 34 8.88 0.64 -0.46
C VAL A 34 9.48 0.76 -1.87
N ALA A 35 8.77 0.32 -2.91
CA ALA A 35 9.24 0.44 -4.29
C ALA A 35 9.32 1.90 -4.75
N ASP A 36 8.36 2.73 -4.35
CA ASP A 36 8.37 4.17 -4.65
C ASP A 36 9.45 4.90 -3.84
N ASP A 37 9.57 4.61 -2.54
CA ASP A 37 10.61 5.16 -1.66
C ASP A 37 12.01 4.79 -2.16
N CYS A 38 12.22 3.54 -2.57
CA CYS A 38 13.49 3.07 -3.12
C CYS A 38 13.81 3.78 -4.44
N SER A 39 12.83 3.86 -5.35
CA SER A 39 13.03 4.53 -6.63
C SER A 39 13.37 6.00 -6.46
N ASN A 40 12.67 6.72 -5.59
CA ASN A 40 12.91 8.14 -5.36
C ASN A 40 14.18 8.40 -4.55
N LEU A 41 14.32 7.76 -3.38
CA LEU A 41 15.32 8.13 -2.39
C LEU A 41 16.70 7.56 -2.72
N LEU A 42 16.81 6.27 -3.04
CA LEU A 42 18.10 5.63 -3.34
C LEU A 42 18.71 6.17 -4.63
N MET A 43 17.87 6.54 -5.59
CA MET A 43 18.34 7.00 -6.88
C MET A 43 18.76 8.47 -6.84
N ILE A 44 18.00 9.34 -6.18
CA ILE A 44 18.40 10.74 -5.98
C ILE A 44 19.66 10.80 -5.10
N ASN A 45 19.71 10.06 -3.99
CA ASN A 45 20.88 10.04 -3.11
C ASN A 45 22.09 9.40 -3.79
N GLY A 46 21.90 8.28 -4.49
CA GLY A 46 22.95 7.61 -5.24
C GLY A 46 23.56 8.51 -6.31
N ILE A 47 22.74 9.29 -7.01
CA ILE A 47 23.23 10.25 -8.01
C ILE A 47 23.95 11.44 -7.35
N LYS A 48 23.40 11.99 -6.25
CA LYS A 48 24.06 13.06 -5.48
C LYS A 48 25.44 12.65 -4.96
N HIS A 49 25.60 11.41 -4.51
CA HIS A 49 26.87 10.87 -4.02
C HIS A 49 27.73 10.23 -5.10
N SER A 50 27.20 10.04 -6.31
CA SER A 50 28.03 9.72 -7.46
C SER A 50 28.75 10.99 -7.91
N SER A 51 30.03 10.88 -8.27
CA SER A 51 30.77 11.99 -8.89
C SER A 51 30.31 12.22 -10.33
N TRP A 52 29.00 12.39 -10.55
CA TRP A 52 28.37 12.51 -11.86
C TRP A 52 28.89 13.72 -12.65
N GLU A 53 29.36 14.76 -11.95
CA GLU A 53 30.05 15.92 -12.52
C GLU A 53 31.39 15.59 -13.18
N LYS A 54 31.99 14.43 -12.88
CA LYS A 54 33.19 13.92 -13.53
C LYS A 54 32.88 12.90 -14.63
N ALA A 55 31.62 12.49 -14.77
CA ALA A 55 31.20 11.55 -15.80
C ALA A 55 31.23 12.19 -17.20
N SER A 56 31.27 11.35 -18.24
CA SER A 56 31.22 11.80 -19.63
C SER A 56 29.91 12.55 -19.93
N ASN A 57 29.92 13.42 -20.95
CA ASN A 57 28.72 14.16 -21.38
C ASN A 57 27.56 13.23 -21.75
N GLN A 58 27.87 12.05 -22.31
CA GLN A 58 26.86 11.05 -22.64
C GLN A 58 26.22 10.45 -21.39
N THR A 59 27.03 10.08 -20.38
CA THR A 59 26.53 9.54 -19.10
C THR A 59 25.68 10.55 -18.35
N ARG A 60 26.08 11.84 -18.34
CA ARG A 60 25.25 12.91 -17.73
C ARG A 60 23.89 13.05 -18.41
N ARG A 61 23.85 12.96 -19.74
CA ARG A 61 22.59 13.02 -20.50
C ARG A 61 21.67 11.86 -20.14
N TYR A 62 22.21 10.64 -20.00
CA TYR A 62 21.44 9.49 -19.54
C TYR A 62 20.96 9.64 -18.10
N LEU A 63 21.81 10.11 -17.19
CA LEU A 63 21.44 10.42 -15.80
C LEU A 63 20.29 11.43 -15.72
N CYS A 64 20.31 12.49 -16.52
CA CYS A 64 19.21 13.47 -16.58
C CYS A 64 17.88 12.84 -17.06
N VAL A 65 17.92 11.95 -18.05
CA VAL A 65 16.73 11.21 -18.49
C VAL A 65 16.23 10.27 -17.39
N MET A 66 17.14 9.60 -16.70
CA MET A 66 16.83 8.70 -15.58
C MET A 66 16.16 9.47 -14.44
N LEU A 67 16.74 10.59 -14.01
CA LEU A 67 16.18 11.48 -12.98
C LEU A 67 14.78 11.96 -13.34
N ARG A 68 14.54 12.37 -14.58
CA ARG A 68 13.20 12.79 -15.03
C ARG A 68 12.16 11.66 -14.98
N ARG A 69 12.58 10.41 -15.20
CA ARG A 69 11.68 9.25 -15.11
C ARG A 69 11.37 8.90 -13.66
N VAL A 70 12.37 8.98 -12.79
CA VAL A 70 12.27 8.67 -11.37
C VAL A 70 11.42 9.68 -10.62
N GLN A 71 11.44 10.95 -11.02
CA GLN A 71 10.58 11.99 -10.46
C GLN A 71 9.08 11.74 -10.65
N ARG A 72 8.68 10.76 -11.47
CA ARG A 72 7.29 10.33 -11.57
C ARG A 72 7.04 9.27 -10.49
N PRO A 73 6.04 9.47 -9.61
CA PRO A 73 5.69 8.46 -8.62
C PRO A 73 5.38 7.14 -9.33
N ASN A 74 6.09 6.09 -8.95
CA ASN A 74 5.95 4.73 -9.47
C ASN A 74 5.14 3.89 -8.48
N HIS A 75 4.12 4.49 -7.86
CA HIS A 75 3.22 3.77 -7.01
C HIS A 75 2.33 2.85 -7.84
N LEU A 76 2.11 1.63 -7.31
CA LEU A 76 1.11 0.75 -7.88
C LEU A 76 -0.25 1.42 -7.72
N SER A 77 -0.92 1.66 -8.85
CA SER A 77 -2.23 2.28 -8.88
C SER A 77 -3.19 1.48 -9.76
N PHE A 78 -4.45 1.45 -9.34
CA PHE A 78 -5.54 0.84 -10.06
C PHE A 78 -6.54 1.91 -10.51
N ASN A 79 -7.33 1.54 -11.53
CA ASN A 79 -8.40 2.39 -12.07
C ASN A 79 -7.87 3.79 -12.47
N GLU A 80 -6.87 3.80 -13.36
CA GLU A 80 -6.24 5.01 -13.90
C GLU A 80 -5.66 5.97 -12.84
N GLY A 81 -5.22 5.44 -11.69
CA GLY A 81 -4.65 6.26 -10.62
C GLY A 81 -5.62 6.64 -9.50
N MET A 82 -6.90 6.25 -9.62
CA MET A 82 -7.91 6.56 -8.59
C MET A 82 -7.63 5.87 -7.26
N ILE A 83 -7.04 4.66 -7.31
CA ILE A 83 -6.67 3.91 -6.11
C ILE A 83 -5.15 3.75 -6.12
N ILE A 84 -4.49 4.44 -5.19
CA ILE A 84 -3.04 4.33 -4.99
C ILE A 84 -2.80 3.35 -3.84
N LEU A 85 -2.20 2.20 -4.16
CA LEU A 85 -1.79 1.22 -3.16
C LEU A 85 -0.69 1.82 -2.29
N SER A 86 -1.06 2.19 -1.08
CA SER A 86 -0.20 2.78 -0.07
C SER A 86 -0.63 2.28 1.30
N ARG A 87 0.26 2.36 2.28
CA ARG A 87 -0.04 2.13 3.70
C ARG A 87 -1.18 3.04 4.17
N LEU A 88 -1.28 4.25 3.61
CA LEU A 88 -2.37 5.17 3.91
C LEU A 88 -3.73 4.64 3.45
N LEU A 89 -3.80 4.01 2.28
CA LEU A 89 -4.99 3.32 1.80
C LEU A 89 -5.38 2.16 2.73
N PHE A 90 -4.40 1.33 3.10
CA PHE A 90 -4.64 0.23 4.04
C PHE A 90 -5.22 0.72 5.37
N LEU A 91 -4.64 1.77 5.96
CA LEU A 91 -5.14 2.36 7.21
C LEU A 91 -6.55 2.94 7.07
N ARG A 92 -6.90 3.54 5.92
CA ARG A 92 -8.26 4.00 5.64
C ARG A 92 -9.25 2.84 5.61
N VAL A 93 -8.91 1.74 4.96
CA VAL A 93 -9.75 0.53 4.92
C VAL A 93 -9.97 -0.03 6.32
N VAL A 94 -8.90 -0.18 7.12
CA VAL A 94 -8.99 -0.65 8.50
C VAL A 94 -9.86 0.29 9.36
N ARG A 95 -9.69 1.61 9.22
CA ARG A 95 -10.49 2.60 9.93
C ARG A 95 -11.97 2.48 9.58
N VAL A 96 -12.31 2.38 8.29
CA VAL A 96 -13.70 2.22 7.84
C VAL A 96 -14.30 0.92 8.38
N ALA A 97 -13.55 -0.18 8.34
CA ALA A 97 -13.99 -1.46 8.89
C ALA A 97 -14.27 -1.35 10.40
N TYR A 98 -13.37 -0.73 11.16
CA TYR A 98 -13.55 -0.49 12.60
C TYR A 98 -14.77 0.40 12.90
N SER A 99 -14.92 1.52 12.18
CA SER A 99 -16.08 2.41 12.32
C SER A 99 -17.39 1.70 11.98
N PHE A 100 -17.40 0.84 10.96
CA PHE A 100 -18.57 0.06 10.58
C PHE A 100 -18.97 -0.94 11.68
N VAL A 101 -18.01 -1.67 12.23
CA VAL A 101 -18.26 -2.61 13.35
C VAL A 101 -18.80 -1.86 14.57
N ASN A 102 -18.20 -0.73 14.94
CA ASN A 102 -18.69 0.09 16.05
C ASN A 102 -20.11 0.63 15.81
N PHE A 103 -20.43 1.07 14.59
CA PHE A 103 -21.77 1.52 14.22
C PHE A 103 -22.81 0.39 14.28
N MET A 104 -22.45 -0.83 13.87
CA MET A 104 -23.34 -1.98 14.04
C MET A 104 -23.51 -2.37 15.50
N GLY A 105 -22.43 -2.26 16.30
CA GLY A 105 -22.45 -2.50 17.74
C GLY A 105 -23.36 -1.53 18.48
N SER A 106 -23.31 -0.23 18.17
CA SER A 106 -24.19 0.75 18.80
C SER A 106 -25.67 0.51 18.49
N ARG A 107 -26.00 0.08 17.26
CA ARG A 107 -27.38 -0.33 16.91
C ARG A 107 -27.86 -1.61 17.58
N SER A 108 -26.95 -2.44 18.12
CA SER A 108 -27.31 -3.65 18.87
C SER A 108 -27.57 -3.39 20.35
N VAL A 109 -27.07 -2.27 20.90
CA VAL A 109 -27.29 -1.86 22.30
C VAL A 109 -28.59 -1.05 22.46
N GLU A 110 -29.09 -0.46 21.37
CA GLU A 110 -30.32 0.34 21.34
C GLU A 110 -31.60 -0.49 21.13
N LYS A 111 -31.51 -1.83 21.17
CA LYS A 111 -32.63 -2.77 21.12
C LYS A 111 -32.70 -3.59 22.40
#